data_AF-A0A015MFR4-F1
#
_entry.id   AF-A0A015MFR4-F1
#
_cell.length_a   1.000
_cell.length_b   1.000
_cell.length_c   1.000
_cell.angle_alpha   90.00
_cell.angle_beta   90.00
_cell.angle_gamma   90.00
#
_symmetry.space_group_name_H-M   'P 1'
#
loop_
_entity.id
_entity.type
_entity.pdbx_description
1 polymer ?
#
loop_
_entity_poly.entity_id
_entity_poly.type
_entity_poly.pdbx_seq_one_letter_code
_entity_poly.pdbx_strand_id
1 'polypeptide(L)'
;MGSSATNDPNIQYWKIYVSFLREETYSSTTPSLIYQTTTKLNSIAFKSCFYNNNAGYICIVSLNNTITNKNQSRTEVNYYQLELLTTGSFVQFGMVPKEISNTGNFDLYSLIYGGFLVRKYYTNTMAMNFYILDNNGNYKSGGSFGPEFVNINLFRKNSTLLGVKETGNKLEFLLKPLLRLNNQGAEYDNPVIESTKPVVNEVIDSSINFITIKYAIQVRLSTANISIFQLNGDVYKSNLL
;
A
#
# COMPACT_ATOMS: atom_id res chain seq x y z
N MET A 1 47.55 -12.74 -0.66
CA MET A 1 46.77 -12.77 -1.91
C MET A 1 45.30 -12.85 -1.55
N GLY A 2 44.59 -11.73 -1.56
CA GLY A 2 43.16 -11.69 -1.24
C GLY A 2 42.36 -12.17 -2.45
N SER A 3 41.60 -13.24 -2.27
CA SER A 3 40.66 -13.73 -3.29
C SER A 3 39.67 -12.61 -3.61
N SER A 4 39.77 -12.05 -4.81
CA SER A 4 38.69 -11.27 -5.39
C SER A 4 37.51 -12.23 -5.51
N ALA A 5 36.50 -12.06 -4.63
CA ALA A 5 35.23 -12.71 -4.82
C ALA A 5 34.66 -12.14 -6.12
N THR A 6 34.90 -12.85 -7.22
CA THR A 6 34.19 -12.66 -8.48
C THR A 6 32.72 -12.81 -8.16
N ASN A 7 31.98 -11.69 -8.19
CA ASN A 7 30.53 -11.69 -8.12
C ASN A 7 30.01 -12.42 -9.36
N ASP A 8 29.84 -13.73 -9.27
CA ASP A 8 29.19 -14.52 -10.31
C ASP A 8 27.72 -14.07 -10.38
N PRO A 9 27.27 -13.48 -11.50
CA PRO A 9 25.90 -13.01 -11.65
C PRO A 9 24.86 -14.15 -11.61
N ASN A 10 25.30 -15.42 -11.70
CA ASN A 10 24.44 -16.58 -11.57
C ASN A 10 24.26 -17.05 -10.11
N ILE A 11 25.06 -16.56 -9.17
CA ILE A 11 24.91 -16.90 -7.75
C ILE A 11 23.78 -16.07 -7.17
N GLN A 12 22.65 -16.73 -6.92
CA GLN A 12 21.52 -16.13 -6.22
C GLN A 12 21.70 -16.35 -4.71
N TYR A 13 21.99 -15.27 -3.99
CA TYR A 13 22.20 -15.35 -2.53
C TYR A 13 20.88 -15.47 -1.77
N TRP A 14 19.82 -14.83 -2.27
CA TRP A 14 18.52 -14.85 -1.62
C TRP A 14 17.39 -14.95 -2.65
N LYS A 15 16.35 -15.71 -2.27
CA LYS A 15 15.09 -15.86 -3.00
C LYS A 15 13.95 -15.70 -2.00
N ILE A 16 12.94 -14.91 -2.36
CA ILE A 16 11.72 -14.74 -1.56
C ILE A 16 10.58 -15.40 -2.32
N TYR A 17 9.89 -16.31 -1.65
CA TYR A 17 8.70 -16.97 -2.15
C TYR A 17 7.49 -16.54 -1.35
N VAL A 18 6.32 -16.52 -1.99
CA VAL A 18 5.03 -16.31 -1.34
C VAL A 18 4.14 -17.51 -1.57
N SER A 19 3.41 -17.92 -0.54
CA SER A 19 2.38 -18.95 -0.61
C SER A 19 1.18 -18.52 0.22
N PHE A 20 -0.01 -18.99 -0.18
CA PHE A 20 -1.29 -18.59 0.43
C PHE A 20 -1.96 -19.81 1.03
N LEU A 21 -2.73 -19.62 2.09
CA LEU A 21 -3.55 -20.69 2.65
C LEU A 21 -4.86 -20.77 1.87
N ARG A 22 -5.28 -21.98 1.50
CA ARG A 22 -6.59 -22.22 0.89
C ARG A 22 -7.68 -22.14 1.96
N GLU A 23 -8.77 -21.43 1.67
CA GLU A 23 -9.82 -21.07 2.63
C GLU A 23 -10.47 -22.27 3.34
N GLU A 24 -10.57 -23.43 2.67
CA GLU A 24 -11.23 -24.61 3.23
C GLU A 24 -10.26 -25.62 3.87
N THR A 25 -9.08 -25.79 3.29
CA THR A 25 -8.14 -26.84 3.71
C THR A 25 -7.04 -26.31 4.62
N TYR A 26 -6.88 -24.97 4.73
CA TYR A 26 -5.74 -24.28 5.34
C TYR A 26 -4.38 -24.80 4.85
N SER A 27 -4.36 -25.51 3.71
CA SER A 27 -3.13 -26.00 3.11
C SER A 27 -2.48 -24.88 2.30
N SER A 28 -1.16 -24.82 2.33
CA SER A 28 -0.40 -23.85 1.54
C SER A 28 -0.51 -24.12 0.03
N THR A 29 -0.65 -23.06 -0.77
CA THR A 29 -0.47 -23.13 -2.22
C THR A 29 1.00 -23.38 -2.56
N THR A 30 1.24 -23.83 -3.80
CA THR A 30 2.60 -23.93 -4.32
C THR A 30 3.29 -22.55 -4.23
N PRO A 31 4.47 -22.45 -3.59
CA PRO A 31 5.14 -21.17 -3.44
C PRO A 31 5.55 -20.57 -4.79
N SER A 32 5.29 -19.28 -4.98
CA SER A 32 5.69 -18.51 -6.15
C SER A 32 6.89 -17.62 -5.82
N LEU A 33 7.91 -17.62 -6.67
CA LEU A 33 9.08 -16.74 -6.52
C LEU A 33 8.69 -15.29 -6.83
N ILE A 34 8.90 -14.38 -5.89
CA ILE A 34 8.54 -12.96 -6.04
C ILE A 34 9.74 -12.02 -6.03
N TYR A 35 10.90 -12.48 -5.54
CA TYR A 35 12.13 -11.71 -5.55
C TYR A 35 13.35 -12.63 -5.53
N GLN A 36 14.39 -12.24 -6.25
CA GLN A 36 15.70 -12.88 -6.20
C GLN A 36 16.78 -11.82 -6.29
N THR A 37 17.91 -12.03 -5.61
CA THR A 37 19.04 -11.10 -5.67
C THR A 37 20.37 -11.82 -5.69
N THR A 38 21.29 -11.26 -6.47
CA THR A 38 22.70 -11.65 -6.53
C THR A 38 23.54 -10.89 -5.50
N THR A 39 22.92 -10.00 -4.73
CA THR A 39 23.58 -9.29 -3.62
C THR A 39 23.35 -10.07 -2.34
N LYS A 40 24.43 -10.35 -1.59
CA LYS A 40 24.32 -10.95 -0.26
C LYS A 40 23.64 -9.98 0.71
N LEU A 41 22.44 -10.35 1.17
CA LEU A 41 21.73 -9.65 2.23
C LEU A 41 22.16 -10.19 3.60
N ASN A 42 22.22 -9.29 4.59
CA ASN A 42 22.44 -9.64 5.99
C ASN A 42 21.15 -10.12 6.65
N SER A 43 20.03 -9.45 6.36
CA SER A 43 18.72 -9.79 6.91
C SER A 43 17.57 -9.24 6.05
N ILE A 44 16.40 -9.89 6.18
CA ILE A 44 15.12 -9.48 5.61
C ILE A 44 14.13 -9.43 6.77
N ALA A 45 13.39 -8.33 6.91
CA ALA A 45 12.40 -8.18 7.97
C ALA A 45 11.13 -7.47 7.47
N PHE A 46 9.97 -7.97 7.89
CA PHE A 46 8.70 -7.29 7.69
C PHE A 46 8.53 -6.22 8.77
N LYS A 47 8.41 -4.96 8.34
CA LYS A 47 8.24 -3.81 9.25
C LYS A 47 6.78 -3.56 9.59
N SER A 48 5.93 -3.60 8.56
CA SER A 48 4.50 -3.40 8.71
C SER A 48 3.78 -4.18 7.61
N CYS A 49 2.59 -4.65 7.91
CA CYS A 49 1.66 -5.23 6.96
C CYS A 49 0.29 -4.67 7.25
N PHE A 50 -0.44 -4.29 6.22
CA PHE A 50 -1.70 -3.66 6.41
C PHE A 50 -2.68 -3.90 5.27
N TYR A 51 -3.96 -3.96 5.63
CA TYR A 51 -5.04 -4.11 4.70
C TYR A 51 -5.17 -2.89 3.78
N ASN A 52 -5.21 -3.13 2.48
CA ASN A 52 -5.41 -2.17 1.41
C ASN A 52 -6.87 -2.25 0.93
N ASN A 53 -7.80 -1.83 1.79
CA ASN A 53 -9.23 -1.64 1.51
C ASN A 53 -9.82 -2.53 0.40
N ASN A 54 -9.99 -3.82 0.68
CA ASN A 54 -10.58 -4.82 -0.22
C ASN A 54 -9.77 -5.21 -1.46
N ALA A 55 -8.75 -4.42 -1.84
CA ALA A 55 -7.81 -4.81 -2.90
C ALA A 55 -6.85 -5.90 -2.41
N GLY A 56 -6.40 -5.83 -1.15
CA GLY A 56 -5.53 -6.86 -0.57
C GLY A 56 -4.70 -6.39 0.60
N TYR A 57 -3.42 -6.74 0.62
CA TYR A 57 -2.47 -6.40 1.67
C TYR A 57 -1.23 -5.73 1.08
N ILE A 58 -0.78 -4.68 1.74
CA ILE A 58 0.51 -4.05 1.47
C ILE A 58 1.40 -4.26 2.69
N CYS A 59 2.59 -4.80 2.46
CA CYS A 59 3.63 -4.99 3.46
C CYS A 59 4.88 -4.20 3.10
N ILE A 60 5.52 -3.60 4.10
CA ILE A 60 6.82 -2.98 3.97
C ILE A 60 7.88 -3.95 4.47
N VAL A 61 8.80 -4.30 3.58
CA VAL A 61 9.89 -5.24 3.82
C VAL A 61 11.21 -4.47 3.80
N SER A 62 12.00 -4.58 4.86
CA SER A 62 13.35 -4.04 4.91
C SER A 62 14.38 -5.10 4.53
N LEU A 63 15.21 -4.79 3.54
CA LEU A 63 16.35 -5.60 3.10
C LEU A 63 17.63 -4.90 3.55
N ASN A 64 18.39 -5.55 4.43
CA ASN A 64 19.65 -5.05 4.96
C ASN A 64 20.82 -5.69 4.20
N ASN A 65 21.72 -4.88 3.65
CA ASN A 65 22.92 -5.34 2.95
C ASN A 65 24.18 -4.58 3.40
N THR A 66 25.31 -5.28 3.48
CA THR A 66 26.62 -4.65 3.67
C THR A 66 27.20 -4.31 2.31
N ILE A 67 27.45 -3.02 2.07
CA ILE A 67 28.16 -2.55 0.87
C ILE A 67 29.59 -2.24 1.29
N THR A 68 30.54 -2.93 0.65
CA THR A 68 31.96 -2.72 0.85
C THR A 68 32.50 -1.92 -0.34
N ASN A 69 32.99 -0.71 -0.08
CA ASN A 69 33.55 0.12 -1.14
C ASN A 69 34.95 0.61 -0.76
N LYS A 70 35.94 0.14 -1.53
CA LYS A 70 37.39 0.43 -1.54
C LYS A 70 38.18 0.44 -0.22
N ASN A 71 37.57 0.57 0.96
CA ASN A 71 38.11 0.42 2.32
C ASN A 71 37.06 0.63 3.45
N GLN A 72 35.80 0.92 3.12
CA GLN A 72 34.73 1.12 4.10
C GLN A 72 33.59 0.13 3.84
N SER A 73 33.19 -0.60 4.88
CA SER A 73 31.95 -1.38 4.89
C SER A 73 30.87 -0.56 5.57
N ARG A 74 29.75 -0.32 4.88
CA ARG A 74 28.56 0.27 5.50
C ARG A 74 27.36 -0.63 5.33
N THR A 75 26.52 -0.66 6.36
CA THR A 75 25.21 -1.28 6.28
C THR A 75 24.24 -0.32 5.63
N GLU A 76 23.61 -0.74 4.55
CA GLU A 76 22.48 -0.05 3.94
C GLU A 76 21.20 -0.84 4.19
N VAL A 77 20.12 -0.12 4.50
CA VAL A 77 18.79 -0.70 4.64
C VAL A 77 17.91 -0.10 3.57
N ASN A 78 17.43 -0.94 2.67
CA ASN A 78 16.49 -0.57 1.62
C ASN A 78 15.10 -1.09 1.98
N TYR A 79 14.06 -0.31 1.69
CA TYR A 79 12.68 -0.69 1.96
C TYR A 79 12.00 -1.06 0.65
N TYR A 80 11.10 -2.04 0.71
CA TYR A 80 10.35 -2.54 -0.42
C TYR A 80 8.88 -2.68 -0.04
N GLN A 81 8.01 -2.35 -0.99
CA GLN A 81 6.59 -2.58 -0.90
C GLN A 81 6.25 -3.92 -1.54
N LEU A 82 5.80 -4.87 -0.72
CA LEU A 82 5.15 -6.09 -1.15
C LEU A 82 3.64 -5.86 -1.21
N GLU A 83 3.04 -6.04 -2.37
CA GLU A 83 1.59 -5.92 -2.55
C GLU A 83 0.99 -7.26 -2.99
N LEU A 84 -0.05 -7.66 -2.29
CA LEU A 84 -0.79 -8.91 -2.47
C LEU A 84 -2.26 -8.57 -2.61
N LEU A 85 -3.00 -9.28 -3.45
CA LEU A 85 -4.46 -9.18 -3.54
C LEU A 85 -5.14 -9.99 -2.44
N THR A 86 -6.38 -9.62 -2.10
CA THR A 86 -7.25 -10.41 -1.19
C THR A 86 -7.48 -11.84 -1.71
N THR A 87 -7.42 -12.04 -3.03
CA THR A 87 -7.51 -13.36 -3.69
C THR A 87 -6.26 -14.22 -3.50
N GLY A 88 -5.22 -13.74 -2.81
CA GLY A 88 -3.95 -14.43 -2.69
C GLY A 88 -3.11 -14.40 -3.96
N SER A 89 -3.11 -13.26 -4.66
CA SER A 89 -2.26 -13.06 -5.85
C SER A 89 -1.17 -12.04 -5.55
N PHE A 90 0.04 -12.28 -6.02
CA PHE A 90 1.12 -11.28 -5.96
C PHE A 90 0.89 -10.17 -6.98
N VAL A 91 1.05 -8.91 -6.56
CA VAL A 91 0.95 -7.74 -7.44
C VAL A 91 2.34 -7.21 -7.77
N GLN A 92 3.12 -6.86 -6.74
CA GLN A 92 4.45 -6.29 -6.93
C GLN A 92 5.35 -6.39 -5.69
N PHE A 93 6.65 -6.30 -5.93
CA PHE A 93 7.69 -6.12 -4.92
C PHE A 93 8.61 -4.98 -5.37
N GLY A 94 8.19 -3.74 -5.10
CA GLY A 94 8.84 -2.52 -5.59
C GLY A 94 9.71 -1.84 -4.53
N MET A 95 10.83 -1.24 -4.92
CA MET A 95 11.67 -0.48 -3.98
C MET A 95 10.96 0.80 -3.56
N VAL A 96 10.95 1.06 -2.25
CA VAL A 96 10.53 2.33 -1.66
C VAL A 96 11.71 3.32 -1.78
N PRO A 97 11.48 4.55 -2.27
CA PRO A 97 12.54 5.53 -2.52
C PRO A 97 13.42 5.85 -1.31
N LYS A 98 14.71 6.07 -1.58
CA LYS A 98 15.78 6.04 -0.57
C LYS A 98 15.83 7.29 0.33
N GLU A 99 15.25 8.43 -0.08
CA GLU A 99 15.21 9.61 0.81
C GLU A 99 14.43 9.34 2.12
N ILE A 100 13.64 8.27 2.16
CA ILE A 100 12.81 7.82 3.29
C ILE A 100 13.65 7.06 4.34
N SER A 101 14.82 6.52 3.98
CA SER A 101 15.45 5.41 4.70
C SER A 101 16.48 5.77 5.78
N ASN A 102 16.87 7.03 5.94
CA ASN A 102 18.16 7.30 6.58
C ASN A 102 18.20 7.61 8.08
N THR A 103 17.08 7.80 8.81
CA THR A 103 17.18 8.00 10.28
C THR A 103 15.91 7.63 11.08
N GLY A 104 15.98 6.55 11.88
CA GLY A 104 15.16 6.35 13.10
C GLY A 104 14.01 5.32 13.05
N ASN A 105 13.26 5.24 14.15
CA ASN A 105 12.00 4.50 14.24
C ASN A 105 10.92 5.26 13.46
N PHE A 106 10.54 4.71 12.30
CA PHE A 106 9.45 5.24 11.51
C PHE A 106 8.49 4.13 11.10
N ASP A 107 7.22 4.50 10.97
CA ASP A 107 6.23 3.71 10.27
C ASP A 107 6.06 4.21 8.85
N LEU A 108 5.77 3.29 7.94
CA LEU A 108 5.43 3.59 6.56
C LEU A 108 4.09 2.96 6.22
N TYR A 109 3.19 3.76 5.67
CA TYR A 109 1.86 3.35 5.21
C TYR A 109 1.65 3.80 3.77
N SER A 110 1.02 2.95 2.97
CA SER A 110 0.47 3.37 1.68
C SER A 110 -0.80 4.17 1.94
N LEU A 111 -1.02 5.22 1.16
CA LEU A 111 -2.22 6.04 1.21
C LEU A 111 -3.21 5.64 0.13
N ILE A 112 -4.49 5.71 0.48
CA ILE A 112 -5.62 5.39 -0.41
C ILE A 112 -5.64 6.32 -1.62
N TYR A 113 -5.43 7.61 -1.40
CA TYR A 113 -5.39 8.61 -2.47
C TYR A 113 -4.00 8.74 -3.10
N GLY A 114 -3.27 7.63 -3.20
CA GLY A 114 -1.92 7.56 -3.78
C GLY A 114 -0.81 8.05 -2.84
N GLY A 115 0.39 7.53 -3.06
CA GLY A 115 1.58 7.85 -2.30
C GLY A 115 1.70 7.16 -0.95
N PHE A 116 2.58 7.71 -0.11
CA PHE A 116 2.97 7.12 1.17
C PHE A 116 2.89 8.13 2.30
N LEU A 117 2.49 7.66 3.47
CA LEU A 117 2.63 8.34 4.75
C LEU A 117 3.81 7.74 5.51
N VAL A 118 4.81 8.57 5.78
CA VAL A 118 5.91 8.28 6.70
C VAL A 118 5.58 8.92 8.04
N ARG A 119 5.58 8.16 9.13
CA ARG A 119 5.45 8.69 10.50
C ARG A 119 6.74 8.43 11.25
N LYS A 120 7.37 9.48 11.76
CA LYS A 120 8.61 9.40 12.53
C LYS A 120 8.33 9.77 13.97
N TYR A 121 8.54 8.82 14.87
CA TYR A 121 8.33 9.01 16.30
C TYR A 121 9.61 9.45 16.98
N TYR A 122 9.50 10.38 17.93
CA TYR A 122 10.61 10.78 18.77
C TYR A 122 10.71 9.84 19.99
N THR A 123 11.93 9.53 20.40
CA THR A 123 12.18 8.59 21.51
C THR A 123 11.57 9.10 22.81
N ASN A 124 10.91 8.20 23.56
CA ASN A 124 10.31 8.49 24.87
C ASN A 124 9.23 9.60 24.86
N THR A 125 8.56 9.83 23.73
CA THR A 125 7.45 10.79 23.63
C THR A 125 6.43 10.33 22.58
N MET A 126 5.21 10.86 22.67
CA MET A 126 4.19 10.74 21.61
C MET A 126 4.39 11.76 20.49
N ALA A 127 5.35 12.68 20.62
CA ALA A 127 5.68 13.61 19.54
C ALA A 127 6.06 12.85 18.27
N MET A 128 5.57 13.35 17.14
CA MET A 128 5.72 12.68 15.85
C MET A 128 5.73 13.69 14.72
N ASN A 129 6.63 13.50 13.75
CA ASN A 129 6.51 14.13 12.44
C ASN A 129 5.87 13.17 11.46
N PHE A 130 5.14 13.69 10.50
CA PHE A 130 4.65 12.93 9.37
C PHE A 130 4.94 13.61 8.04
N TYR A 131 5.14 12.79 7.02
CA TYR A 131 5.47 13.22 5.66
C TYR A 131 4.62 12.44 4.66
N ILE A 132 4.13 13.13 3.64
CA ILE A 132 3.38 12.59 2.51
C ILE A 132 4.27 12.63 1.29
N LEU A 133 4.45 11.48 0.67
CA LEU A 133 5.30 11.29 -0.49
C LEU A 133 4.47 10.78 -1.65
N ASP A 134 4.81 11.13 -2.89
CA ASP A 134 4.19 10.50 -4.05
C ASP A 134 4.70 9.07 -4.29
N ASN A 135 4.14 8.39 -5.29
CA ASN A 135 4.53 7.02 -5.65
C ASN A 135 6.00 6.92 -6.09
N ASN A 136 6.63 8.04 -6.47
CA ASN A 136 8.05 8.12 -6.81
C ASN A 136 8.91 8.52 -5.60
N GLY A 137 8.31 8.70 -4.42
CA GLY A 137 8.98 9.04 -3.17
C GLY A 137 9.26 10.52 -2.97
N ASN A 138 8.81 11.39 -3.87
CA ASN A 138 9.04 12.82 -3.73
C ASN A 138 8.14 13.38 -2.63
N TYR A 139 8.72 14.19 -1.75
CA TYR A 139 7.97 14.91 -0.72
C TYR A 139 6.90 15.84 -1.31
N LYS A 140 5.70 15.79 -0.74
CA LYS A 140 4.54 16.61 -1.15
C LYS A 140 3.99 17.47 -0.02
N SER A 141 3.89 16.92 1.18
CA SER A 141 3.43 17.68 2.36
C SER A 141 3.83 16.96 3.65
N GLY A 142 3.61 17.61 4.78
CA GLY A 142 3.94 17.04 6.08
C GLY A 142 3.42 17.89 7.22
N GLY A 143 3.71 17.44 8.43
CA GLY A 143 3.36 18.15 9.65
C GLY A 143 3.86 17.42 10.87
N SER A 144 3.42 17.88 12.04
CA SER A 144 3.83 17.32 13.32
C SER A 144 2.71 17.31 14.35
N PHE A 145 2.85 16.43 15.33
CA PHE A 145 2.15 16.41 16.60
C PHE A 145 3.21 16.57 17.69
N GLY A 146 2.98 17.47 18.64
CA GLY A 146 3.90 17.73 19.74
C GLY A 146 3.81 16.68 20.86
N PRO A 147 4.62 16.82 21.92
CA PRO A 147 4.64 15.88 23.04
C PRO A 147 3.39 15.92 23.92
N GLU A 148 2.54 16.95 23.80
CA GLU A 148 1.31 17.13 24.57
C GLU A 148 0.16 16.20 24.14
N PHE A 149 0.32 15.50 23.01
CA PHE A 149 -0.65 14.53 22.55
C PHE A 149 -0.47 13.21 23.30
N VAL A 150 -1.57 12.62 23.79
CA VAL A 150 -1.57 11.33 24.48
C VAL A 150 -1.86 10.16 23.53
N ASN A 151 -2.45 10.43 22.37
CA ASN A 151 -2.74 9.42 21.36
C ASN A 151 -2.73 10.03 19.95
N ILE A 152 -2.21 9.29 18.96
CA ILE A 152 -2.25 9.67 17.55
C ILE A 152 -2.70 8.47 16.69
N ASN A 153 -3.86 8.60 16.06
CA ASN A 153 -4.47 7.57 15.22
C ASN A 153 -4.53 7.98 13.74
N LEU A 154 -4.52 6.99 12.85
CA LEU A 154 -4.69 7.18 11.40
C LEU A 154 -6.04 6.62 10.95
N PHE A 155 -6.94 7.51 10.54
CA PHE A 155 -8.18 7.15 9.85
C PHE A 155 -7.92 7.03 8.36
N ARG A 156 -7.60 5.81 7.92
CA ARG A 156 -7.16 5.55 6.53
C ARG A 156 -8.19 5.97 5.49
N LYS A 157 -9.45 5.54 5.62
CA LYS A 157 -10.53 5.86 4.66
C LYS A 157 -10.63 7.35 4.34
N ASN A 158 -10.52 8.18 5.38
CA ASN A 158 -10.61 9.64 5.23
C ASN A 158 -9.26 10.29 4.97
N SER A 159 -8.17 9.51 5.07
CA SER A 159 -6.78 9.96 5.05
C SER A 159 -6.58 11.11 6.03
N THR A 160 -6.89 10.87 7.31
CA THR A 160 -6.81 11.90 8.36
C THR A 160 -6.07 11.34 9.56
N LEU A 161 -5.15 12.13 10.12
CA LEU A 161 -4.55 11.86 11.42
C LEU A 161 -5.39 12.53 12.52
N LEU A 162 -5.70 11.79 13.57
CA LEU A 162 -6.32 12.31 14.78
C LEU A 162 -5.28 12.33 15.89
N GLY A 163 -5.02 13.51 16.44
CA GLY A 163 -4.32 13.66 17.71
C GLY A 163 -5.30 13.93 18.83
N VAL A 164 -5.11 13.28 19.97
CA VAL A 164 -5.85 13.55 21.21
C VAL A 164 -4.89 14.15 22.22
N LYS A 165 -5.27 15.28 22.82
CA LYS A 165 -4.59 15.89 23.97
C LYS A 165 -5.47 15.78 25.20
N GLU A 166 -4.84 15.68 26.36
CA GLU A 166 -5.50 15.74 27.65
C GLU A 166 -4.98 16.95 28.42
N THR A 167 -5.87 17.91 28.70
CA THR A 167 -5.53 19.16 29.40
C THR A 167 -6.37 19.24 30.67
N GLY A 168 -5.86 18.71 31.78
CA GLY A 168 -6.63 18.56 33.01
C GLY A 168 -7.81 17.61 32.79
N ASN A 169 -9.03 18.06 33.09
CA ASN A 169 -10.25 17.24 32.93
C ASN A 169 -10.90 17.39 31.53
N LYS A 170 -10.15 17.83 30.52
CA LYS A 170 -10.66 18.05 29.15
C LYS A 170 -9.85 17.25 28.13
N LEU A 171 -10.54 16.66 27.17
CA LEU A 171 -9.94 16.08 25.97
C LEU A 171 -10.08 17.06 24.80
N GLU A 172 -8.97 17.36 24.14
CA GLU A 172 -8.95 18.14 22.90
C GLU A 172 -8.59 17.22 21.73
N PHE A 173 -9.36 17.33 20.65
CA PHE A 173 -9.19 16.52 19.45
C PHE A 173 -8.69 17.40 18.31
N LEU A 174 -7.57 17.02 17.70
CA LEU A 174 -7.02 17.68 16.53
C LEU A 174 -7.03 16.74 15.33
N LEU A 175 -7.81 17.11 14.31
CA LEU A 175 -7.84 16.40 13.04
C LEU A 175 -6.91 17.09 12.05
N LYS A 176 -5.97 16.34 11.48
CA LYS A 176 -5.09 16.79 10.39
C LYS A 176 -5.36 15.96 9.14
N PRO A 177 -6.14 16.47 8.18
CA PRO A 177 -6.34 15.78 6.91
C PRO A 177 -5.01 15.69 6.17
N LEU A 178 -4.74 14.53 5.60
CA LEU A 178 -3.56 14.26 4.77
C LEU A 178 -3.84 14.69 3.34
N LEU A 179 -2.78 15.11 2.64
CA LEU A 179 -2.88 15.47 1.24
C LEU A 179 -3.29 14.25 0.42
N ARG A 180 -4.36 14.41 -0.36
CA ARG A 180 -4.81 13.43 -1.35
C ARG A 180 -4.09 13.69 -2.66
N LEU A 181 -3.25 12.77 -3.10
CA LEU A 181 -2.46 12.93 -4.34
C LEU A 181 -3.27 12.58 -5.59
N ASN A 182 -4.22 11.66 -5.44
CA ASN A 182 -5.17 11.24 -6.47
C ASN A 182 -6.59 11.54 -5.99
N ASN A 183 -7.17 12.63 -6.49
CA ASN A 183 -8.56 13.02 -6.20
C ASN A 183 -9.57 12.56 -7.26
N GLN A 184 -9.15 11.70 -8.18
CA GLN A 184 -9.98 11.20 -9.28
C GLN A 184 -10.73 9.91 -8.89
N GLY A 185 -10.99 9.70 -7.60
CA GLY A 185 -11.76 8.58 -7.05
C GLY A 185 -13.10 9.07 -6.49
N ALA A 186 -14.17 8.28 -6.66
CA ALA A 186 -15.33 8.40 -5.80
C ALA A 186 -14.94 7.86 -4.41
N GLU A 187 -15.71 8.16 -3.37
CA GLU A 187 -15.51 7.54 -2.05
C GLU A 187 -15.39 6.00 -2.18
N TYR A 188 -14.62 5.35 -1.30
CA TYR A 188 -14.44 3.88 -1.25
C TYR A 188 -13.53 3.22 -2.32
N ASP A 189 -12.38 3.82 -2.67
CA ASP A 189 -11.32 3.16 -3.47
C ASP A 189 -11.71 2.75 -4.89
N ASN A 190 -12.84 3.24 -5.41
CA ASN A 190 -13.25 2.94 -6.78
C ASN A 190 -12.63 3.96 -7.75
N PRO A 191 -11.94 3.51 -8.82
CA PRO A 191 -11.55 4.40 -9.90
C PRO A 191 -12.81 5.08 -10.45
N VAL A 192 -12.79 6.40 -10.60
CA VAL A 192 -13.95 7.11 -11.18
C VAL A 192 -14.17 6.56 -12.59
N ILE A 193 -15.37 6.05 -12.80
CA ILE A 193 -15.87 5.75 -14.13
C ILE A 193 -16.13 7.09 -14.80
N GLU A 194 -15.31 7.40 -15.80
CA GLU A 194 -15.45 8.61 -16.62
C GLU A 194 -16.68 8.49 -17.53
N SER A 195 -16.87 7.32 -18.15
CA SER A 195 -18.03 7.05 -18.99
C SER A 195 -18.27 5.56 -19.17
N THR A 196 -19.49 5.21 -19.56
CA THR A 196 -19.90 3.85 -19.89
C THR A 196 -20.57 3.81 -21.25
N LYS A 197 -20.48 2.67 -21.92
CA LYS A 197 -21.31 2.33 -23.07
C LYS A 197 -21.85 0.90 -22.86
N PRO A 198 -23.16 0.70 -22.76
CA PRO A 198 -24.20 1.73 -22.74
C PRO A 198 -24.09 2.70 -21.56
N VAL A 199 -24.66 3.89 -21.71
CA VAL A 199 -24.68 4.89 -20.63
C VAL A 199 -25.56 4.36 -19.49
N VAL A 200 -25.20 4.70 -18.24
CA VAL A 200 -26.02 4.34 -17.08
C VAL A 200 -27.47 4.83 -17.28
N ASN A 201 -28.43 3.92 -17.07
CA ASN A 201 -29.87 4.13 -17.31
C ASN A 201 -30.29 4.29 -18.79
N GLU A 202 -29.41 4.01 -19.75
CA GLU A 202 -29.80 3.94 -21.17
C GLU A 202 -30.71 2.73 -21.42
N VAL A 203 -31.82 2.97 -22.12
CA VAL A 203 -32.67 1.88 -22.63
C VAL A 203 -32.02 1.35 -23.89
N ILE A 204 -31.62 0.09 -23.84
CA ILE A 204 -30.84 -0.56 -24.88
C ILE A 204 -31.61 -1.71 -25.50
N ASP A 205 -31.28 -2.03 -26.75
CA ASP A 205 -31.73 -3.25 -27.38
C ASP A 205 -31.04 -4.48 -26.73
N SER A 206 -31.73 -5.62 -26.69
CA SER A 206 -31.17 -6.88 -26.16
C SER A 206 -29.95 -7.42 -26.94
N SER A 207 -29.64 -6.87 -28.11
CA SER A 207 -28.56 -7.33 -29.01
C SER A 207 -27.16 -6.80 -28.69
N ILE A 208 -26.97 -6.08 -27.57
CA ILE A 208 -25.64 -5.55 -27.22
C ILE A 208 -24.72 -6.68 -26.74
N ASN A 209 -23.59 -6.84 -27.42
CA ASN A 209 -22.61 -7.89 -27.15
C ASN A 209 -21.41 -7.45 -26.30
N PHE A 210 -21.26 -6.15 -26.03
CA PHE A 210 -20.13 -5.61 -25.27
C PHE A 210 -20.56 -4.42 -24.41
N ILE A 211 -19.95 -4.31 -23.23
CA ILE A 211 -20.02 -3.14 -22.37
C ILE A 211 -18.63 -2.54 -22.29
N THR A 212 -18.54 -1.23 -22.48
CA THR A 212 -17.31 -0.46 -22.32
C THR A 212 -17.39 0.38 -21.06
N ILE A 213 -16.38 0.27 -20.19
CA ILE A 213 -16.21 1.14 -19.02
C ILE A 213 -14.91 1.90 -19.21
N LYS A 214 -15.00 3.23 -19.29
CA LYS A 214 -13.84 4.11 -19.33
C LYS A 214 -13.60 4.67 -17.94
N TYR A 215 -12.40 4.49 -17.42
CA TYR A 215 -11.99 5.06 -16.13
C TYR A 215 -11.25 6.38 -16.37
N ALA A 216 -11.42 7.33 -15.44
CA ALA A 216 -10.75 8.62 -15.47
C ALA A 216 -9.22 8.52 -15.27
N ILE A 217 -8.76 7.38 -14.74
CA ILE A 217 -7.36 7.03 -14.59
C ILE A 217 -7.03 5.80 -15.42
N GLN A 218 -5.76 5.65 -15.79
CA GLN A 218 -5.28 4.41 -16.38
C GLN A 218 -5.40 3.28 -15.36
N VAL A 219 -6.15 2.23 -15.71
CA VAL A 219 -6.29 1.02 -14.90
C VAL A 219 -5.48 -0.12 -15.49
N ARG A 220 -4.91 -0.99 -14.65
CA ARG A 220 -4.34 -2.25 -15.10
C ARG A 220 -5.44 -3.29 -15.22
N LEU A 221 -5.43 -4.07 -16.30
CA LEU A 221 -6.34 -5.19 -16.47
C LEU A 221 -6.09 -6.18 -15.33
N SER A 222 -7.11 -6.37 -14.49
CA SER A 222 -7.12 -7.39 -13.46
C SER A 222 -7.43 -8.74 -14.10
N THR A 223 -6.88 -9.82 -13.53
CA THR A 223 -7.33 -11.19 -13.81
C THR A 223 -8.62 -11.54 -13.06
N ALA A 224 -9.18 -10.59 -12.29
CA ALA A 224 -10.45 -10.76 -11.60
C ALA A 224 -11.65 -10.82 -12.57
N ASN A 225 -12.72 -11.48 -12.14
CA ASN A 225 -13.93 -11.66 -12.93
C ASN A 225 -14.81 -10.41 -12.87
N ILE A 226 -15.30 -9.97 -14.03
CA ILE A 226 -16.41 -9.01 -14.14
C ILE A 226 -17.71 -9.83 -14.05
N SER A 227 -18.60 -9.48 -13.13
CA SER A 227 -19.91 -10.12 -12.98
C SER A 227 -21.01 -9.17 -13.47
N ILE A 228 -21.96 -9.69 -14.26
CA ILE A 228 -23.12 -8.96 -14.77
C ILE A 228 -24.36 -9.62 -14.18
N PHE A 229 -25.22 -8.83 -13.54
CA PHE A 229 -26.47 -9.31 -12.95
C PHE A 229 -27.65 -8.64 -13.62
N GLN A 230 -28.67 -9.43 -13.94
CA GLN A 230 -29.98 -8.91 -14.34
C GLN A 230 -30.90 -8.94 -13.11
N LEU A 231 -31.39 -7.76 -12.72
CA LEU A 231 -32.48 -7.70 -11.75
C LEU A 231 -33.78 -7.99 -12.49
N ASN A 232 -34.26 -9.24 -12.41
CA ASN A 232 -35.64 -9.52 -12.80
C ASN A 232 -36.54 -8.87 -11.76
N GLY A 233 -37.36 -7.90 -12.19
CA GLY A 233 -38.28 -7.20 -11.31
C GLY A 233 -39.08 -8.19 -10.48
N ASP A 234 -38.92 -8.14 -9.17
CA ASP A 234 -39.71 -8.94 -8.26
C ASP A 234 -41.13 -8.39 -8.28
N VAL A 235 -42.10 -9.21 -8.70
CA VAL A 235 -43.53 -8.83 -8.76
C VAL A 235 -44.06 -8.48 -7.36
N TYR A 236 -43.31 -8.80 -6.30
CA TYR A 236 -43.65 -8.57 -4.90
C TYR A 236 -42.91 -7.41 -4.22
N LYS A 237 -42.09 -6.61 -4.95
CA LYS A 237 -41.48 -5.42 -4.34
C LYS A 237 -42.51 -4.30 -4.22
N SER A 238 -42.91 -4.00 -2.98
CA SER A 238 -43.69 -2.79 -2.68
C SER A 238 -42.91 -1.56 -3.12
N ASN A 239 -43.53 -0.73 -3.96
CA ASN A 239 -43.06 0.63 -4.23
C ASN A 239 -43.13 1.42 -2.93
N LEU A 240 -42.00 1.59 -2.26
CA LEU A 240 -41.84 2.59 -1.22
C LEU A 240 -41.67 3.93 -1.93
N LEU A 241 -42.77 4.67 -2.02
CA LEU A 241 -42.79 6.14 -2.08
C LEU A 241 -42.08 6.73 -0.86
#